data_AF-A0A933MRW7-F1
#
_entry.id   AF-A0A933MRW7-F1
#
_cell.length_a   1.000
_cell.length_b   1.000
_cell.length_c   1.000
_cell.angle_alpha   90.00
_cell.angle_beta   90.00
_cell.angle_gamma   90.00
#
_symmetry.space_group_name_H-M   'P 1'
#
loop_
_entity.id
_entity.type
_entity.pdbx_description
1 polymer ?
#
loop_
_entity_poly.entity_id
_entity_poly.type
_entity_poly.pdbx_seq_one_letter_code
_entity_poly.pdbx_strand_id
1 'polypeptide(L)' 'MNGDRIYEKCLEIVEASDQPLHTQEIVRKIPGANNYVVKIRLVRLMSESRISGRALDISKGVWIWWRRNAFAR' A
#
# COMPACT_ATOMS: atom_id res chain seq x y z
N MET A 1 -10.52 18.40 5.15
CA MET A 1 -9.94 17.08 4.87
C MET A 1 -8.90 16.80 5.95
N ASN A 2 -9.33 16.23 7.08
CA ASN A 2 -8.49 15.76 8.19
C ASN A 2 -8.98 14.34 8.50
N GLY A 3 -8.09 13.34 8.63
CA GLY A 3 -8.40 12.14 9.42
C GLY A 3 -8.49 10.77 8.73
N ASP A 4 -8.03 10.56 7.49
CA ASP A 4 -7.92 9.20 6.95
C ASP A 4 -6.62 8.52 7.42
N ARG A 5 -6.60 8.13 8.70
CA ARG A 5 -5.43 7.54 9.37
C ARG A 5 -4.89 6.28 8.68
N ILE A 6 -5.76 5.51 8.02
CA ILE A 6 -5.34 4.29 7.31
C ILE A 6 -4.61 4.67 6.03
N TYR A 7 -5.09 5.67 5.29
CA TYR A 7 -4.38 6.19 4.12
C TYR A 7 -2.97 6.67 4.49
N GLU A 8 -2.85 7.48 5.54
CA GLU A 8 -1.57 8.01 6.02
C GLU A 8 -0.63 6.88 6.45
N LYS A 9 -1.11 5.91 7.24
CA LYS A 9 -0.29 4.77 7.64
C LYS A 9 0.12 3.86 6.48
N CYS A 10 -0.74 3.66 5.48
CA CYS A 10 -0.36 2.91 4.29
C CYS A 10 0.83 3.57 3.59
N LEU A 11 0.80 4.90 3.43
CA LEU A 11 1.89 5.65 2.82
C LEU A 11 3.18 5.52 3.64
N GLU A 12 3.12 5.81 4.95
CA GLU A 12 4.28 5.72 5.84
C GLU A 12 4.93 4.33 5.80
N ILE A 13 4.12 3.26 5.86
CA ILE A 13 4.62 1.88 5.85
C ILE A 13 5.32 1.55 4.52
N VAL A 14 4.77 2.00 3.39
CA VAL A 14 5.34 1.72 2.06
C VAL A 14 6.59 2.56 1.82
N GLU A 15 6.63 3.83 2.24
CA GLU A 15 7.81 4.70 2.10
C GLU A 15 8.97 4.28 3.01
N ALA A 16 8.67 3.76 4.21
CA ALA A 16 9.69 3.26 5.13
C ALA A 16 10.25 1.88 4.76
N SER A 17 9.75 1.23 3.70
CA SER A 17 10.20 -0.09 3.26
C SER A 17 11.17 0.01 2.08
N ASP A 18 12.33 -0.64 2.21
CA ASP A 18 13.28 -0.81 1.11
C ASP A 18 12.91 -1.95 0.14
N GLN A 19 11.87 -2.73 0.48
CA GLN A 19 11.40 -3.86 -0.31
C GLN A 19 9.90 -3.72 -0.65
N PRO A 20 9.44 -4.27 -1.78
CA PRO A 20 8.02 -4.37 -2.07
C PRO A 20 7.29 -5.17 -0.98
N LEU A 21 6.11 -4.70 -0.59
CA LEU A 21 5.28 -5.31 0.45
C LEU A 21 3.99 -5.87 -0.13
N HIS A 22 3.56 -7.04 0.34
CA HIS A 22 2.22 -7.54 0.12
C HIS A 22 1.19 -6.75 0.93
N THR A 23 -0.05 -6.67 0.43
CA THR A 23 -1.17 -6.05 1.18
C THR A 23 -1.30 -6.62 2.60
N GLN A 24 -1.13 -7.94 2.78
CA GLN A 24 -1.24 -8.57 4.09
C GLN A 24 -0.17 -8.10 5.09
N GLU A 25 1.04 -7.81 4.62
CA GLU A 25 2.12 -7.30 5.46
C GLU A 25 1.81 -5.87 5.96
N ILE A 26 1.22 -5.05 5.09
CA ILE A 26 0.78 -3.69 5.43
C ILE A 26 -0.38 -3.75 6.43
N VAL A 27 -1.37 -4.63 6.21
CA VAL A 27 -2.51 -4.84 7.13
C VAL A 27 -2.04 -5.22 8.53
N ARG A 28 -1.07 -6.12 8.67
CA ARG A 28 -0.52 -6.54 9.97
C ARG A 28 0.12 -5.39 10.76
N LYS A 29 0.56 -4.33 10.09
CA LYS A 29 1.16 -3.13 10.69
C LYS A 29 0.12 -2.06 11.06
N ILE A 30 -1.16 -2.24 10.72
CA ILE A 30 -2.25 -1.31 11.04
C ILE A 30 -3.32 -2.05 11.87
N PRO A 31 -3.19 -2.05 13.22
CA PRO A 31 -4.12 -2.76 14.09
C PRO A 31 -5.59 -2.36 13.84
N GLY A 32 -6.47 -3.35 13.74
CA GLY A 32 -7.90 -3.15 13.51
C GLY A 32 -8.29 -2.79 12.08
N ALA A 33 -7.33 -2.65 11.15
CA ALA A 33 -7.64 -2.37 9.76
C ALA A 33 -8.09 -3.62 8.99
N ASN A 34 -9.14 -3.46 8.18
CA ASN A 34 -9.60 -4.50 7.27
C ASN A 34 -8.74 -4.53 5.99
N ASN A 35 -8.42 -5.73 5.49
CA ASN A 35 -7.64 -5.92 4.25
C ASN A 35 -8.22 -5.18 3.04
N TYR A 36 -9.53 -5.22 2.85
CA TYR A 36 -10.23 -4.52 1.78
C TYR A 36 -10.05 -3.00 1.88
N VAL A 37 -10.18 -2.45 3.10
CA VAL A 37 -9.99 -1.00 3.34
C VAL A 37 -8.55 -0.59 3.03
N VAL A 38 -7.57 -1.35 3.51
CA VAL A 38 -6.14 -1.11 3.22
C VAL A 38 -5.87 -1.17 1.72
N LYS A 39 -6.40 -2.18 1.01
CA LYS A 39 -6.25 -2.29 -0.44
C LYS A 39 -6.85 -1.08 -1.17
N ILE A 40 -8.04 -0.61 -0.80
CA ILE A 40 -8.63 0.61 -1.39
C ILE A 40 -7.71 1.81 -1.19
N ARG A 41 -7.13 1.98 0.01
CA ARG A 41 -6.21 3.09 0.29
C ARG A 41 -4.92 2.99 -0.52
N LEU A 42 -4.37 1.80 -0.69
CA LEU A 42 -3.18 1.57 -1.51
C LEU A 42 -3.45 1.83 -3.00
N VAL A 43 -4.60 1.39 -3.52
CA VAL A 43 -5.03 1.72 -4.89
C VAL A 43 -5.18 3.22 -5.06
N ARG A 44 -5.78 3.92 -4.08
CA ARG A 44 -5.90 5.38 -4.10
C ARG A 44 -4.52 6.07 -4.11
N LEU A 45 -3.62 5.69 -3.20
CA LEU A 45 -2.24 6.18 -3.16
C LEU A 45 -1.51 5.98 -4.49
N MET A 46 -1.71 4.82 -5.13
CA MET A 46 -1.16 4.53 -6.45
C MET A 46 -1.76 5.42 -7.54
N SER A 47 -3.08 5.62 -7.55
CA SER A 47 -3.76 6.51 -8.51
C SER A 47 -3.32 7.98 -8.38
N GLU A 48 -2.97 8.39 -7.16
CA GLU A 48 -2.44 9.72 -6.85
C GLU A 48 -0.91 9.80 -7.05
N SER A 49 -0.29 8.75 -7.64
CA SER A 49 1.15 8.66 -7.91
C SER A 49 2.03 8.88 -6.65
N ARG A 50 1.54 8.50 -5.47
CA ARG A 50 2.29 8.55 -4.19
C ARG A 50 3.14 7.30 -4.00
N ILE A 51 2.63 6.15 -4.42
CA ILE A 51 3.32 4.87 -4.39
C ILE A 51 3.15 4.17 -5.75
N SER A 52 3.83 3.05 -5.91
CA SER A 52 3.63 2.13 -7.03
C SER A 52 3.12 0.78 -6.53
N GLY A 53 2.47 0.03 -7.40
CA GLY A 53 1.96 -1.30 -7.08
C GLY A 53 1.63 -2.11 -8.32
N ARG A 54 1.52 -3.42 -8.15
CA ARG A 54 1.02 -4.33 -9.19
C ARG A 54 0.29 -5.52 -8.59
N ALA A 55 -0.68 -6.04 -9.34
CA ALA A 55 -1.22 -7.36 -9.09
C ALA A 55 -0.17 -8.42 -9.51
N LEU A 56 0.09 -9.39 -8.65
CA LEU A 56 0.82 -10.61 -9.01
C LEU A 56 -0.13 -11.70 -9.52
N ASP A 57 -1.32 -11.78 -8.91
CA ASP A 57 -2.39 -12.68 -9.31
C ASP A 57 -3.72 -11.97 -9.06
N ILE A 58 -4.39 -11.57 -10.15
CA ILE A 58 -5.67 -10.84 -10.08
C ILE A 58 -6.77 -11.75 -9.53
N SER A 59 -6.78 -13.04 -9.91
CA SER A 59 -7.80 -14.01 -9.50
C SER A 59 -7.80 -14.25 -7.99
N LYS A 60 -6.61 -14.21 -7.38
CA LYS A 60 -6.42 -14.37 -5.93
C LYS A 60 -6.32 -13.05 -5.17
N GLY A 61 -6.43 -11.91 -5.88
CA GLY A 61 -6.32 -10.59 -5.28
C GLY A 61 -4.97 -10.29 -4.62
N VAL A 62 -3.88 -10.91 -5.11
CA VAL A 62 -2.52 -10.73 -4.57
C VAL A 62 -1.87 -9.52 -5.21
N TRP A 63 -1.48 -8.56 -4.39
CA TRP A 63 -0.83 -7.31 -4.79
C TRP A 63 0.47 -7.12 -4.03
N ILE A 64 1.41 -6.43 -4.67
CA ILE A 64 2.62 -5.89 -4.04
C ILE A 64 2.70 -4.38 -4.28
N TRP A 65 3.29 -3.67 -3.32
CA TRP A 65 3.34 -2.20 -3.24
C TRP A 65 4.75 -1.74 -2.87
N TRP A 66 5.22 -0.64 -3.46
CA TRP A 66 6.56 -0.10 -3.20
C TRP A 66 6.60 1.42 -3.37
N ARG A 67 7.63 2.06 -2.82
CA ARG A 67 7.87 3.50 -2.97
C ARG A 67 7.97 3.88 -4.45
N ARG A 68 7.39 5.02 -4.84
CA ARG A 68 7.32 5.46 -6.25
C ARG A 68 8.66 5.38 -6.99
N ASN A 69 9.74 5.78 -6.33
CA ASN A 69 11.07 5.86 -6.92
C ASN A 69 11.97 4.68 -6.54
N ALA A 70 11.41 3.51 -6.19
CA ALA A 70 12.20 2.38 -5.67
C ALA A 70 13.30 1.88 -6.60
N PHE A 71 13.11 2.08 -7.91
CA PHE A 71 13.99 1.59 -8.96
C PHE A 71 14.54 2.72 -9.84
N ALA A 72 14.39 3.98 -9.40
CA ALA A 72 15.04 5.10 -10.09
C ALA A 72 16.55 4.98 -9.90
N ARG A 73 17.30 5.04 -11.00
CA ARG A 73 18.76 5.13 -11.01
C ARG A 73 19.22 6.57 -10.85
#